data_AF-A0A3D9ARM2-F1
#
_entry.id   AF-A0A3D9ARM2-F1
#
_cell.length_a   1.000
_cell.length_b   1.000
_cell.length_c   1.000
_cell.angle_alpha   90.00
_cell.angle_beta   90.00
_cell.angle_gamma   90.00
#
_symmetry.space_group_name_H-M   'P 1'
#
loop_
_entity.id
_entity.type
_entity.pdbx_description
1 polymer ?
#
loop_
_entity_poly.entity_id
_entity_poly.type
_entity_poly.pdbx_seq_one_letter_code
_entity_poly.pdbx_strand_id
1 'polypeptide(L)'
;MFQYTGTLPPQNLAFNVSSLTKEYNRLFNNLKNQDPNMSQNKAEEVFLKFIKEKVNIDGLETYKVTADSAKKIEYDPSTKTVITAPCP
;
A
#
# COMPACT_ATOMS: atom_id res chain seq x y z
N MET A 1 -5.53 6.56 1.35
CA MET A 1 -6.78 6.06 1.95
C MET A 1 -6.94 4.59 1.62
N PHE A 2 -7.46 3.78 2.55
CA PHE A 2 -7.82 2.39 2.30
C PHE A 2 -9.33 2.27 2.16
N GLN A 3 -9.79 1.43 1.24
CA GLN A 3 -11.19 1.11 1.07
C GLN A 3 -11.33 -0.41 0.88
N TYR A 4 -12.33 -0.99 1.52
CA TYR A 4 -12.69 -2.39 1.30
C TYR A 4 -13.84 -2.47 0.30
N THR A 5 -13.66 -3.18 -0.80
CA THR A 5 -14.66 -3.32 -1.88
C THR A 5 -15.23 -4.74 -1.98
N GLY A 6 -14.81 -5.65 -1.10
CA GLY A 6 -15.36 -7.00 -1.03
C GLY A 6 -16.82 -7.02 -0.59
N THR A 7 -17.61 -7.89 -1.20
CA THR A 7 -19.03 -8.12 -0.85
C THR A 7 -19.21 -9.02 0.37
N LEU A 8 -18.18 -9.78 0.72
CA LEU A 8 -18.08 -10.60 1.93
C LEU A 8 -16.98 -10.03 2.83
N PRO A 9 -17.03 -10.22 4.16
CA PRO A 9 -15.91 -9.88 5.03
C PRO A 9 -14.63 -10.56 4.55
N PRO A 10 -13.46 -9.92 4.68
CA PRO A 10 -12.20 -10.48 4.22
C PRO A 10 -11.98 -11.85 4.89
N GLN A 11 -11.95 -12.89 4.05
CA GLN A 11 -11.68 -14.24 4.51
C GLN A 11 -10.16 -14.43 4.57
N ASN A 12 -9.69 -15.19 5.56
CA ASN A 12 -8.27 -15.43 5.82
C ASN A 12 -7.50 -14.24 6.44
N LEU A 13 -8.02 -13.67 7.53
CA LEU A 13 -7.29 -12.72 8.39
C LEU A 13 -6.18 -13.37 9.25
N ALA A 14 -5.74 -14.58 8.90
CA ALA A 14 -4.69 -15.30 9.61
C ALA A 14 -3.30 -14.72 9.27
N PHE A 15 -3.12 -13.42 9.49
CA PHE A 15 -1.82 -12.76 9.39
C PHE A 15 -1.22 -12.56 10.77
N ASN A 16 0.10 -12.75 10.86
CA ASN A 16 0.83 -12.43 12.07
C ASN A 16 0.99 -10.91 12.18
N VAL A 17 0.07 -10.26 12.90
CA VAL A 17 0.08 -8.80 13.12
C VAL A 17 1.44 -8.33 13.63
N SER A 18 2.07 -9.05 14.56
CA SER A 18 3.38 -8.68 15.10
C SER A 18 4.46 -8.67 14.00
N SER A 19 4.45 -9.65 13.10
CA SER A 19 5.37 -9.70 11.96
C SER A 19 5.13 -8.55 10.99
N LEU A 20 3.88 -8.25 10.66
CA LEU A 20 3.52 -7.14 9.77
C LEU A 20 3.89 -5.78 10.39
N THR A 21 3.67 -5.58 11.69
CA THR A 21 4.06 -4.38 12.40
C THR A 21 5.59 -4.20 12.41
N LYS A 22 6.34 -5.28 12.67
CA LYS A 22 7.81 -5.23 12.60
C LYS A 22 8.30 -4.84 11.22
N GLU A 23 7.72 -5.44 10.17
CA GLU A 23 8.10 -5.17 8.79
C GLU A 23 7.74 -3.74 8.38
N TYR A 24 6.55 -3.27 8.73
CA TYR A 24 6.14 -1.88 8.51
C TYR A 24 7.11 -0.90 9.18
N ASN A 25 7.44 -1.13 10.45
CA ASN A 25 8.36 -0.26 11.19
C ASN A 25 9.76 -0.28 10.58
N ARG A 26 10.23 -1.43 10.11
CA ARG A 26 11.51 -1.56 9.39
C ARG A 26 11.51 -0.74 8.11
N LEU A 27 10.47 -0.87 7.28
CA LEU A 27 10.33 -0.10 6.05
C LEU A 27 10.27 1.39 6.35
N PHE A 28 9.43 1.81 7.29
CA PHE A 28 9.31 3.21 7.69
C PHE A 28 10.64 3.80 8.20
N ASN A 29 11.35 3.09 9.08
CA ASN A 29 12.64 3.55 9.61
C ASN A 29 13.71 3.61 8.52
N ASN A 30 13.73 2.66 7.59
CA ASN A 30 14.65 2.71 6.45
C ASN A 30 14.37 3.94 5.59
N LEU A 31 13.10 4.22 5.27
CA LEU A 31 12.73 5.41 4.50
C LEU A 31 13.12 6.70 5.22
N LYS A 32 12.85 6.78 6.53
CA LYS A 32 13.20 7.94 7.36
C LYS A 32 14.72 8.19 7.44
N ASN A 33 15.53 7.14 7.49
CA ASN A 33 16.96 7.25 7.75
C ASN A 33 17.82 7.30 6.48
N GLN A 34 17.31 6.86 5.33
CA GLN A 34 18.11 6.74 4.10
C GLN A 34 18.17 8.02 3.27
N ASP A 35 17.14 8.88 3.32
CA ASP A 35 17.13 10.09 2.50
C ASP A 35 16.20 11.18 3.07
N PRO A 36 16.73 12.33 3.56
CA PRO A 36 15.90 13.45 3.99
C PRO A 36 15.11 14.10 2.83
N ASN A 37 15.49 13.84 1.57
CA ASN A 37 14.84 14.34 0.36
C ASN A 37 14.03 13.26 -0.36
N MET A 38 13.65 12.19 0.34
CA MET A 38 12.92 11.08 -0.26
C MET A 38 11.65 11.55 -0.97
N SER A 39 11.54 11.19 -2.25
CA SER A 39 10.35 11.52 -3.03
C SER A 39 9.13 10.75 -2.51
N GLN A 40 7.99 11.43 -2.49
CA GLN A 40 6.71 10.81 -2.15
C GLN A 40 6.44 9.55 -2.98
N ASN A 41 6.79 9.57 -4.27
CA ASN A 41 6.63 8.42 -5.17
C ASN A 41 7.40 7.18 -4.68
N LYS A 42 8.60 7.37 -4.12
CA LYS A 42 9.40 6.26 -3.60
C LYS A 42 8.79 5.66 -2.33
N ALA A 43 8.27 6.51 -1.45
CA ALA A 43 7.54 6.06 -0.27
C ALA A 43 6.27 5.30 -0.66
N GLU A 44 5.50 5.82 -1.62
CA GLU A 44 4.30 5.17 -2.16
C GLU A 44 4.62 3.79 -2.73
N GLU A 45 5.68 3.64 -3.53
CA GLU A 45 6.13 2.36 -4.08
C GLU A 45 6.41 1.33 -2.97
N VAL A 46 7.16 1.73 -1.94
CA VAL A 46 7.57 0.83 -0.85
C VAL A 46 6.37 0.36 -0.02
N PHE A 47 5.46 1.27 0.33
CA PHE A 47 4.29 0.90 1.12
C PHE A 47 3.24 0.15 0.30
N LEU A 48 3.00 0.53 -0.95
CA LEU A 48 2.06 -0.20 -1.82
C LEU A 48 2.55 -1.61 -2.13
N LYS A 49 3.87 -1.79 -2.33
CA LYS A 49 4.46 -3.11 -2.42
C LYS A 49 4.22 -3.94 -1.17
N PHE A 50 4.43 -3.36 0.01
CA PHE A 50 4.14 -4.04 1.29
C PHE A 50 2.67 -4.45 1.41
N ILE A 51 1.74 -3.56 1.05
CA ILE A 51 0.30 -3.86 1.07
C ILE A 51 -0.02 -5.02 0.10
N LYS A 52 0.49 -4.97 -1.13
CA LYS A 52 0.22 -5.97 -2.16
C LYS A 52 0.82 -7.34 -1.82
N GLU A 53 2.07 -7.37 -1.38
CA GLU A 53 2.83 -8.63 -1.22
C GLU A 53 2.73 -9.25 0.18
N LYS A 54 2.56 -8.44 1.23
CA LYS A 54 2.59 -8.90 2.63
C LYS A 54 1.23 -8.87 3.30
N VAL A 55 0.45 -7.81 3.08
CA VAL A 55 -0.91 -7.73 3.63
C VAL A 55 -1.85 -8.58 2.78
N ASN A 56 -1.83 -8.39 1.45
CA ASN A 56 -2.53 -9.19 0.44
C ASN A 56 -3.95 -9.62 0.85
N ILE A 57 -4.78 -8.64 1.25
CA ILE A 57 -6.18 -8.87 1.60
C ILE A 57 -7.03 -8.67 0.35
N ASP A 58 -7.77 -9.70 -0.04
CA ASP A 58 -8.70 -9.63 -1.17
C ASP A 58 -9.80 -8.60 -0.91
N GLY A 59 -9.99 -7.69 -1.87
CA GLY A 59 -10.93 -6.56 -1.75
C GLY A 59 -10.38 -5.35 -0.99
N LEU A 60 -9.13 -5.38 -0.50
CA LEU A 60 -8.48 -4.19 0.05
C LEU A 60 -7.88 -3.35 -1.09
N GLU A 61 -8.37 -2.13 -1.22
CA GLU A 61 -7.97 -1.17 -2.23
C GLU A 61 -7.29 0.05 -1.61
N THR A 62 -6.32 0.62 -2.33
CA THR A 62 -5.60 1.82 -1.89
C THR A 62 -5.86 2.98 -2.84
N TYR A 63 -6.06 4.17 -2.27
CA TYR A 63 -6.37 5.38 -3.00
C TYR A 63 -5.45 6.53 -2.62
N LYS A 64 -4.97 7.25 -3.64
CA LYS A 64 -4.32 8.57 -3.50
C LYS A 64 -5.42 9.62 -3.46
N VAL A 65 -5.47 10.37 -2.37
CA VAL A 65 -6.49 11.40 -2.15
C VAL A 65 -5.82 12.77 -2.24
N THR A 66 -6.37 13.64 -3.07
CA THR A 66 -6.08 15.08 -3.11
C THR A 66 -7.28 15.85 -2.55
N ALA A 67 -7.20 17.19 -2.50
CA ALA A 67 -8.31 18.02 -2.03
C ALA A 67 -9.63 17.71 -2.75
N ASP A 68 -9.56 17.45 -4.06
CA ASP A 68 -10.74 17.38 -4.93
C ASP A 68 -10.93 16.02 -5.61
N SER A 69 -10.02 15.05 -5.42
CA SER A 69 -10.10 13.76 -6.12
C SER A 69 -9.54 12.60 -5.31
N ALA A 70 -10.08 11.41 -5.57
CA ALA A 70 -9.50 10.14 -5.14
C ALA A 70 -9.21 9.29 -6.38
N LYS A 71 -7.98 8.79 -6.49
CA LYS A 71 -7.57 7.89 -7.58
C LYS A 71 -7.10 6.58 -6.98
N LYS A 72 -7.59 5.46 -7.50
CA LYS A 72 -7.10 4.14 -7.11
C LYS A 72 -5.64 4.01 -7.53
N ILE A 73 -4.80 3.55 -6.61
CA ILE A 73 -3.38 3.29 -6.82
C ILE A 73 -3.05 1.87 -6.40
N GLU A 74 -2.16 1.23 -7.13
CA GLU A 74 -1.66 -0.09 -6.78
C GLU A 74 -0.20 -0.26 -7.20
N TYR A 75 0.49 -1.19 -6.54
CA TYR A 75 1.82 -1.62 -6.97
C TYR A 75 1.68 -2.69 -8.04
N ASP A 76 2.29 -2.47 -9.20
CA ASP A 76 2.44 -3.48 -10.24
C ASP A 76 3.78 -4.21 -10.07
N PRO A 77 3.77 -5.51 -9.73
CA PRO A 77 5.00 -6.31 -9.58
C PRO A 77 5.78 -6.47 -10.89
N SER A 78 5.12 -6.33 -12.05
CA SER A 78 5.71 -6.55 -13.38
C SER A 78 6.61 -5.38 -13.76
N THR A 79 6.08 -4.15 -13.64
CA THR A 79 6.84 -2.93 -13.92
C THR A 79 7.62 -2.44 -12.70
N LYS A 80 7.33 -2.97 -11.51
CA LYS A 80 7.87 -2.54 -10.20
C LYS A 80 7.56 -1.08 -9.89
N THR A 81 6.43 -0.58 -10.38
CA THR A 81 6.02 0.82 -10.21
C THR A 81 4.62 0.93 -9.62
N VAL A 82 4.30 2.13 -9.13
CA VAL A 82 2.94 2.48 -8.73
C VAL A 82 2.16 2.88 -9.97
N ILE A 83 1.06 2.20 -10.23
CA ILE A 83 0.14 2.52 -11.31
C ILE A 83 -1.14 3.14 -10.75
N THR A 84 -1.75 4.04 -11.52
CA THR A 84 -3.05 4.62 -11.21
C THR A 84 -4.12 3.92 -12.05
N ALA A 85 -5.14 3.38 -11.41
CA ALA A 85 -6.37 2.99 -12.10
C ALA A 85 -7.37 4.16 -12.02
N PRO A 86 -7.99 4.57 -13.15
CA PRO A 86 -9.08 5.53 -13.09
C PRO A 86 -10.23 4.92 -12.28
N CYS A 87 -10.82 5.72 -11.40
CA CYS A 87 -12.07 5.35 -10.74
C CYS A 87 -13.18 5.32 -11.81
N PRO A 88 -14.00 4.26 -11.90
CA PRO A 88 -15.23 4.29 -12.68
C PRO A 88 -16.24 5.31 -12.10
#